data_AF-A0A954AB14-F1
#
_entry.id   AF-A0A954AB14-F1
#
_cell.length_a   1.000
_cell.length_b   1.000
_cell.length_c   1.000
_cell.angle_alpha   90.00
_cell.angle_beta   90.00
_cell.angle_gamma   90.00
#
_symmetry.space_group_name_H-M   'P 1'
#
loop_
_entity.id
_entity.type
_entity.pdbx_description
1 polymer ?
#
loop_
_entity_poly.entity_id
_entity_poly.type
_entity_poly.pdbx_seq_one_letter_code
_entity_poly.pdbx_strand_id
1 'polypeptide(L)'
;LRQARFTSCQLEGARFVRCNLFRAHFTELAIVGADFSSSNLGGAVLRSCRLDRCRFDGTVFHDTSLLHCEFRESTFAGSLIRGTRFEDTSLSGVQWRGACFEDFDFSGTELAGVSFEGARLERVHFPDVLPKISFQEATLCGVDLAGCDMTQADLRRVNLERVELAGANLEGCDLSGARLAAANLSGANLRRVNLDCADLSGASMKGCDLSEAHMERTRLDRCNLFQARLDRATLERVGATGVNWSRAELMSCRIVDAHFDDGNFSGTTIGDCDLIGVRFLRSEFDDPKLQGNRYARVSFARASFIGLEIADADLSEVDFYRAHLKSASIHRTTLTAANLDTADLHGAHLRQVDLSEAHLSGARFDSTLLESVDLRSAVIRGASFEGAIARKIDVEGISVEEAESCPGLLGLAPELVASVRSTDPNPSCAERNRLEIELDGSCTDPGTLGRALVEFGELISGLGRHLGQPADHRPRIERIETQPSVLLHLGTHDGQGDRILGLFGLLVQDVRSAMADASPDRVAITRLLSMLGGADGIESVEELTDLLLSCARYLALRSSACV
;
A
#
# COMPACT_ATOMS: atom_id res chain seq x y z
N LEU A 1 45.26 3.57 -44.64
CA LEU A 1 45.34 2.29 -45.38
C LEU A 1 44.02 2.02 -46.10
N ARG A 2 43.47 3.01 -46.83
CA ARG A 2 42.19 2.86 -47.54
C ARG A 2 42.37 1.86 -48.69
N GLN A 3 41.42 0.96 -48.88
CA GLN A 3 41.45 -0.08 -49.93
C GLN A 3 42.70 -0.99 -49.88
N ALA A 4 43.43 -1.02 -48.77
CA ALA A 4 44.57 -1.90 -48.59
C ALA A 4 44.13 -3.36 -48.65
N ARG A 5 44.97 -4.22 -49.22
CA ARG A 5 44.72 -5.67 -49.29
C ARG A 5 45.75 -6.41 -48.46
N PHE A 6 45.27 -7.15 -47.48
CA PHE A 6 46.05 -8.03 -46.62
C PHE A 6 45.68 -9.46 -46.97
N THR A 7 46.65 -10.23 -47.44
CA THR A 7 46.45 -11.61 -47.87
C THR A 7 47.69 -12.41 -47.48
N SER A 8 47.49 -13.52 -46.80
CA SER A 8 48.56 -14.43 -46.35
C SER A 8 49.69 -13.75 -45.55
N CYS A 9 49.39 -12.67 -44.80
CA CYS A 9 50.36 -11.96 -43.97
C CYS A 9 50.15 -12.24 -42.47
N GLN A 10 51.24 -12.26 -41.69
CA GLN A 10 51.17 -12.37 -40.23
C GLN A 10 50.86 -11.00 -39.62
N LEU A 11 49.76 -10.91 -38.87
CA LEU A 11 49.31 -9.67 -38.20
C LEU A 11 49.32 -9.82 -36.67
N GLU A 12 50.25 -10.59 -36.12
CA GLU A 12 50.37 -10.77 -34.68
C GLU A 12 50.80 -9.46 -33.99
N GLY A 13 50.02 -8.99 -33.02
CA GLY A 13 50.27 -7.76 -32.27
C GLY A 13 50.22 -6.48 -33.13
N ALA A 14 49.70 -6.55 -34.35
CA ALA A 14 49.67 -5.41 -35.26
C ALA A 14 48.84 -4.24 -34.68
N ARG A 15 49.35 -3.01 -34.76
CA ARG A 15 48.68 -1.81 -34.23
C ARG A 15 48.13 -0.95 -35.36
N PHE A 16 46.82 -1.04 -35.55
CA PHE A 16 46.03 -0.23 -36.46
C PHE A 16 45.22 0.84 -35.72
N VAL A 17 45.66 1.34 -34.56
CA VAL A 17 44.91 2.31 -33.75
C VAL A 17 44.68 3.61 -34.52
N ARG A 18 43.45 4.12 -34.53
CA ARG A 18 43.03 5.36 -35.24
C ARG A 18 43.36 5.35 -36.73
N CYS A 19 43.40 4.18 -37.35
CA CYS A 19 43.67 4.03 -38.77
C CYS A 19 42.40 4.15 -39.59
N ASN A 20 42.54 4.74 -40.78
CA ASN A 20 41.50 4.65 -41.81
C ASN A 20 41.76 3.42 -42.68
N LEU A 21 40.97 2.37 -42.45
CA LEU A 21 40.93 1.09 -43.16
C LEU A 21 39.67 0.98 -44.04
N PHE A 22 39.09 2.12 -44.43
CA PHE A 22 37.89 2.15 -45.27
C PHE A 22 38.10 1.33 -46.54
N ARG A 23 37.19 0.36 -46.77
CA ARG A 23 37.21 -0.60 -47.88
C ARG A 23 38.47 -1.47 -47.95
N ALA A 24 39.20 -1.65 -46.85
CA ALA A 24 40.31 -2.59 -46.78
C ALA A 24 39.80 -4.04 -46.91
N HIS A 25 40.64 -4.92 -47.43
CA HIS A 25 40.37 -6.34 -47.57
C HIS A 25 41.35 -7.15 -46.72
N PHE A 26 40.83 -8.06 -45.91
CA PHE A 26 41.59 -9.05 -45.17
C PHE A 26 41.08 -10.42 -45.59
N THR A 27 41.96 -11.27 -46.11
CA THR A 27 41.56 -12.58 -46.66
C THR A 27 42.49 -13.67 -46.15
N GLU A 28 41.91 -14.73 -45.58
CA GLU A 28 42.63 -15.94 -45.15
C GLU A 28 43.76 -15.64 -44.16
N LEU A 29 43.46 -14.85 -43.12
CA LEU A 29 44.44 -14.41 -42.13
C LEU A 29 44.17 -15.01 -40.75
N ALA A 30 45.24 -15.39 -40.06
CA ALA A 30 45.24 -15.56 -38.61
C ALA A 30 45.77 -14.27 -37.98
N ILE A 31 44.90 -13.51 -37.35
CA ILE A 31 45.18 -12.24 -36.67
C ILE A 31 45.11 -12.50 -35.17
N VAL A 32 46.21 -12.28 -34.46
CA VAL A 32 46.31 -12.54 -33.03
C VAL A 32 46.76 -11.28 -32.32
N GLY A 33 45.99 -10.80 -31.33
CA GLY A 33 46.39 -9.66 -30.50
C GLY A 33 46.46 -8.31 -31.23
N ALA A 34 45.87 -8.17 -32.42
CA ALA A 34 45.91 -6.92 -33.17
C ALA A 34 44.97 -5.88 -32.58
N ASP A 35 45.41 -4.62 -32.60
CA ASP A 35 44.67 -3.47 -32.05
C ASP A 35 44.16 -2.56 -33.16
N PHE A 36 42.86 -2.57 -33.39
CA PHE A 36 42.14 -1.73 -34.34
C PHE A 36 41.42 -0.56 -33.68
N SER A 37 41.68 -0.25 -32.41
CA SER A 37 40.88 0.71 -31.63
C SER A 37 40.72 2.06 -32.32
N SER A 38 39.51 2.62 -32.24
CA SER A 38 39.15 3.94 -32.79
C SER A 38 39.39 4.07 -34.29
N SER A 39 39.37 2.96 -35.02
CA SER A 39 39.61 2.95 -36.47
C SER A 39 38.33 2.95 -37.28
N ASN A 40 38.47 3.25 -38.57
CA ASN A 40 37.36 3.18 -39.51
C ASN A 40 37.55 1.97 -40.43
N LEU A 41 36.74 0.94 -40.24
CA LEU A 41 36.65 -0.24 -41.10
C LEU A 41 35.44 -0.18 -42.06
N GLY A 42 34.83 0.98 -42.24
CA GLY A 42 33.67 1.14 -43.12
C GLY A 42 33.90 0.57 -44.53
N GLY A 43 32.98 -0.24 -45.04
CA GLY A 43 33.06 -0.92 -46.32
C GLY A 43 34.15 -1.99 -46.43
N ALA A 44 34.85 -2.31 -45.34
CA ALA A 44 35.91 -3.33 -45.36
C ALA A 44 35.32 -4.72 -45.56
N VAL A 45 36.16 -5.64 -46.05
CA VAL A 45 35.81 -7.05 -46.23
C VAL A 45 36.83 -7.89 -45.48
N LEU A 46 36.38 -8.63 -44.46
CA LEU A 46 37.16 -9.68 -43.83
C LEU A 46 36.57 -11.01 -44.27
N ARG A 47 37.37 -11.86 -44.89
CA ARG A 47 36.96 -13.17 -45.38
C ARG A 47 37.87 -14.26 -44.83
N SER A 48 37.27 -15.30 -44.26
CA SER A 48 38.00 -16.48 -43.77
C SER A 48 39.14 -16.12 -42.82
N CYS A 49 38.90 -15.13 -41.94
CA CYS A 49 39.88 -14.65 -40.98
C CYS A 49 39.60 -15.21 -39.59
N ARG A 50 40.65 -15.63 -38.88
CA ARG A 50 40.60 -15.95 -37.44
C ARG A 50 41.15 -14.76 -36.67
N LEU A 51 40.35 -14.18 -35.79
CA LEU A 51 40.68 -13.01 -34.98
C LEU A 51 40.68 -13.41 -33.51
N ASP A 52 41.87 -13.69 -32.99
CA ASP A 52 42.10 -14.08 -31.60
C ASP A 52 42.59 -12.88 -30.79
N ARG A 53 41.94 -12.58 -29.67
CA ARG A 53 42.32 -11.50 -28.73
C ARG A 53 42.55 -10.14 -29.41
N CYS A 54 41.78 -9.84 -30.46
CA CYS A 54 41.86 -8.58 -31.18
C CYS A 54 41.00 -7.51 -30.52
N ARG A 55 41.44 -6.24 -30.57
CA ARG A 55 40.71 -5.11 -29.99
C ARG A 55 40.09 -4.23 -31.08
N PHE A 56 38.78 -4.03 -31.04
CA PHE A 56 38.01 -3.17 -31.94
C PHE A 56 37.27 -2.05 -31.19
N ASP A 57 37.81 -1.63 -30.05
CA ASP A 57 37.14 -0.67 -29.17
C ASP A 57 37.01 0.71 -29.84
N GLY A 58 35.79 1.26 -29.86
CA GLY A 58 35.46 2.52 -30.53
C GLY A 58 35.61 2.50 -32.06
N THR A 59 35.73 1.31 -32.66
CA THR A 59 35.89 1.16 -34.12
C THR A 59 34.56 1.31 -34.84
N VAL A 60 34.60 1.85 -36.05
CA VAL A 60 33.43 2.02 -36.92
C VAL A 60 33.36 0.90 -37.95
N PHE A 61 32.25 0.15 -37.91
CA PHE A 61 31.86 -0.91 -38.84
C PHE A 61 30.58 -0.48 -39.57
N HIS A 62 30.75 0.32 -40.61
CA HIS A 62 29.64 0.69 -41.50
C HIS A 62 29.73 -0.12 -42.79
N ASP A 63 28.68 -0.82 -43.21
CA ASP A 63 28.67 -1.62 -44.45
C ASP A 63 29.85 -2.59 -44.57
N THR A 64 30.34 -3.11 -43.43
CA THR A 64 31.47 -4.04 -43.39
C THR A 64 30.95 -5.45 -43.68
N SER A 65 31.73 -6.27 -44.37
CA SER A 65 31.37 -7.67 -44.63
C SER A 65 32.34 -8.60 -43.90
N LEU A 66 31.84 -9.34 -42.91
CA LEU A 66 32.56 -10.33 -42.13
C LEU A 66 32.06 -11.71 -42.58
N LEU A 67 32.83 -12.38 -43.42
CA LEU A 67 32.44 -13.59 -44.13
C LEU A 67 33.30 -14.77 -43.65
N HIS A 68 32.68 -15.82 -43.12
CA HIS A 68 33.37 -17.02 -42.63
C HIS A 68 34.47 -16.68 -41.60
N CYS A 69 34.23 -15.71 -40.72
CA CYS A 69 35.22 -15.28 -39.73
C CYS A 69 35.04 -16.02 -38.38
N GLU A 70 36.13 -16.19 -37.65
CA GLU A 70 36.11 -16.73 -36.29
C GLU A 70 36.66 -15.68 -35.33
N PHE A 71 35.84 -15.20 -34.41
CA PHE A 71 36.32 -14.35 -33.31
C PHE A 71 36.49 -15.18 -32.04
N ARG A 72 37.60 -14.97 -31.34
CA ARG A 72 37.84 -15.53 -30.00
C ARG A 72 38.39 -14.44 -29.10
N GLU A 73 37.79 -14.28 -27.93
CA GLU A 73 38.24 -13.36 -26.88
C GLU A 73 38.52 -11.92 -27.38
N SER A 74 37.81 -11.49 -28.43
CA SER A 74 37.99 -10.18 -29.05
C SER A 74 36.98 -9.18 -28.47
N THR A 75 37.36 -7.90 -28.42
CA THR A 75 36.53 -6.84 -27.83
C THR A 75 36.07 -5.85 -28.87
N PHE A 76 34.85 -5.35 -28.69
CA PHE A 76 34.21 -4.36 -29.56
C PHE A 76 33.65 -3.19 -28.76
N ALA A 77 34.28 -2.87 -27.64
CA ALA A 77 33.68 -1.99 -26.65
C ALA A 77 33.44 -0.59 -27.23
N GLY A 78 32.21 -0.07 -27.12
CA GLY A 78 31.85 1.24 -27.67
C GLY A 78 31.95 1.37 -29.20
N SER A 79 32.06 0.26 -29.93
CA SER A 79 32.09 0.27 -31.41
C SER A 79 30.74 0.67 -32.00
N LEU A 80 30.76 1.24 -33.22
CA LEU A 80 29.56 1.61 -33.97
C LEU A 80 29.39 0.65 -35.14
N ILE A 81 28.30 -0.12 -35.16
CA ILE A 81 28.06 -1.19 -36.11
C ILE A 81 26.73 -0.94 -36.82
N ARG A 82 26.79 -0.73 -38.13
CA ARG A 82 25.61 -0.42 -38.95
C ARG A 82 25.73 -1.01 -40.35
N GLY A 83 24.70 -1.71 -40.82
CA GLY A 83 24.69 -2.32 -42.17
C GLY A 83 25.80 -3.37 -42.37
N THR A 84 26.44 -3.80 -41.28
CA THR A 84 27.50 -4.82 -41.33
C THR A 84 26.85 -6.20 -41.44
N ARG A 85 27.48 -7.12 -42.18
CA ARG A 85 26.98 -8.48 -42.37
C ARG A 85 27.91 -9.49 -41.73
N PHE A 86 27.35 -10.39 -40.92
CA PHE A 86 28.00 -11.61 -40.45
C PHE A 86 27.44 -12.79 -41.25
N GLU A 87 28.22 -13.33 -42.18
CA GLU A 87 27.86 -14.55 -42.90
C GLU A 87 28.78 -15.66 -42.39
N ASP A 88 28.21 -16.77 -41.92
CA ASP A 88 28.93 -17.93 -41.35
C ASP A 88 30.03 -17.54 -40.35
N THR A 89 29.77 -16.52 -39.51
CA THR A 89 30.76 -15.96 -38.59
C THR A 89 30.43 -16.34 -37.15
N SER A 90 31.42 -16.90 -36.43
CA SER A 90 31.27 -17.23 -35.02
C SER A 90 31.65 -16.04 -34.13
N LEU A 91 30.72 -15.64 -33.25
CA LEU A 91 30.87 -14.54 -32.29
C LEU A 91 31.00 -15.04 -30.84
N SER A 92 31.33 -16.32 -30.67
CA SER A 92 31.45 -16.93 -29.34
C SER A 92 32.56 -16.26 -28.53
N GLY A 93 32.24 -15.86 -27.29
CA GLY A 93 33.18 -15.21 -26.38
C GLY A 93 33.55 -13.77 -26.74
N VAL A 94 32.88 -13.14 -27.72
CA VAL A 94 33.07 -11.73 -28.05
C VAL A 94 32.39 -10.84 -27.00
N GLN A 95 33.09 -9.78 -26.57
CA GLN A 95 32.56 -8.79 -25.63
C GLN A 95 32.09 -7.53 -26.37
N TRP A 96 30.78 -7.26 -26.32
CA TRP A 96 30.13 -6.14 -27.00
C TRP A 96 29.86 -4.95 -26.08
N ARG A 97 30.68 -4.77 -25.04
CA ARG A 97 30.36 -3.83 -23.96
C ARG A 97 30.13 -2.40 -24.47
N GLY A 98 28.93 -1.87 -24.31
CA GLY A 98 28.60 -0.52 -24.79
C GLY A 98 28.60 -0.34 -26.32
N ALA A 99 28.69 -1.41 -27.10
CA ALA A 99 28.64 -1.34 -28.55
C ALA A 99 27.25 -0.86 -29.02
N CYS A 100 27.20 -0.16 -30.16
CA CYS A 100 25.95 0.28 -30.78
C CYS A 100 25.70 -0.52 -32.05
N PHE A 101 24.56 -1.19 -32.11
CA PHE A 101 24.04 -1.84 -33.32
C PHE A 101 22.80 -1.10 -33.78
N GLU A 102 22.80 -0.71 -35.05
CA GLU A 102 21.66 -0.08 -35.73
C GLU A 102 21.38 -0.84 -37.04
N ASP A 103 20.12 -1.23 -37.25
CA ASP A 103 19.68 -1.95 -38.46
C ASP A 103 20.52 -3.21 -38.68
N PHE A 104 20.58 -4.07 -37.67
CA PHE A 104 21.45 -5.24 -37.63
C PHE A 104 20.65 -6.54 -37.59
N ASP A 105 21.15 -7.59 -38.24
CA ASP A 105 20.53 -8.92 -38.25
C ASP A 105 21.51 -9.99 -37.76
N PHE A 106 21.18 -10.59 -36.62
CA PHE A 106 21.89 -11.74 -36.03
C PHE A 106 21.29 -13.09 -36.44
N SER A 107 20.32 -13.13 -37.35
CA SER A 107 19.75 -14.39 -37.84
C SER A 107 20.85 -15.32 -38.37
N GLY A 108 20.75 -16.61 -38.00
CA GLY A 108 21.76 -17.61 -38.34
C GLY A 108 23.07 -17.55 -37.54
N THR A 109 23.20 -16.67 -36.55
CA THR A 109 24.37 -16.63 -35.66
C THR A 109 24.11 -17.40 -34.35
N GLU A 110 25.14 -18.06 -33.81
CA GLU A 110 25.07 -18.71 -32.50
C GLU A 110 25.43 -17.71 -31.39
N LEU A 111 24.45 -17.37 -30.55
CA LEU A 111 24.59 -16.34 -29.51
C LEU A 111 24.52 -16.89 -28.07
N ALA A 112 24.58 -18.21 -27.89
CA ALA A 112 24.52 -18.82 -26.56
C ALA A 112 25.65 -18.28 -25.66
N GLY A 113 25.27 -17.69 -24.52
CA GLY A 113 26.22 -17.12 -23.55
C GLY A 113 26.93 -15.83 -23.99
N VAL A 114 26.58 -15.23 -25.13
CA VAL A 114 27.18 -13.97 -25.59
C VAL A 114 26.73 -12.81 -24.68
N SER A 115 27.62 -11.85 -24.44
CA SER A 115 27.33 -10.67 -23.61
C SER A 115 27.26 -9.39 -24.44
N PHE A 116 26.11 -8.72 -24.33
CA PHE A 116 25.78 -7.40 -24.85
C PHE A 116 25.71 -6.36 -23.72
N GLU A 117 26.52 -6.52 -22.66
CA GLU A 117 26.48 -5.64 -21.49
C GLU A 117 26.56 -4.15 -21.87
N GLY A 118 25.57 -3.35 -21.47
CA GLY A 118 25.54 -1.91 -21.77
C GLY A 118 25.37 -1.55 -23.25
N ALA A 119 25.20 -2.53 -24.14
CA ALA A 119 25.07 -2.28 -25.57
C ALA A 119 23.76 -1.56 -25.91
N ARG A 120 23.77 -0.78 -26.98
CA ARG A 120 22.56 -0.18 -27.55
C ARG A 120 22.20 -0.94 -28.83
N LEU A 121 21.03 -1.56 -28.81
CA LEU A 121 20.50 -2.43 -29.85
C LEU A 121 19.22 -1.78 -30.39
N GLU A 122 19.31 -1.16 -31.57
CA GLU A 122 18.21 -0.45 -32.19
C GLU A 122 17.84 -1.12 -33.53
N ARG A 123 16.58 -1.59 -33.64
CA ARG A 123 16.09 -2.32 -34.83
C ARG A 123 17.00 -3.51 -35.18
N VAL A 124 17.35 -4.29 -34.15
CA VAL A 124 18.16 -5.50 -34.28
C VAL A 124 17.25 -6.72 -34.35
N HIS A 125 17.54 -7.64 -35.26
CA HIS A 125 16.88 -8.95 -35.33
C HIS A 125 17.75 -10.00 -34.64
N PHE A 126 17.19 -10.75 -33.71
CA PHE A 126 17.86 -11.86 -33.02
C PHE A 126 17.34 -13.21 -33.53
N PRO A 127 18.13 -14.30 -33.42
CA PRO A 127 17.62 -15.64 -33.61
C PRO A 127 16.62 -16.03 -32.51
N ASP A 128 15.75 -17.00 -32.79
CA ASP A 128 14.69 -17.45 -31.88
C ASP A 128 15.20 -18.06 -30.57
N VAL A 129 16.47 -18.48 -30.52
CA VAL A 129 17.06 -19.22 -29.39
C VAL A 129 18.27 -18.46 -28.87
N LEU A 130 18.14 -17.91 -27.67
CA LEU A 130 19.10 -17.05 -26.98
C LEU A 130 19.41 -17.53 -25.54
N PRO A 131 19.74 -18.80 -25.32
CA PRO A 131 19.90 -19.34 -23.97
C PRO A 131 21.12 -18.70 -23.29
N LYS A 132 20.95 -18.30 -22.04
CA LYS A 132 22.02 -17.74 -21.18
C LYS A 132 22.69 -16.49 -21.76
N ILE A 133 22.07 -15.82 -22.73
CA ILE A 133 22.56 -14.54 -23.25
C ILE A 133 22.58 -13.49 -22.12
N SER A 134 23.50 -12.54 -22.18
CA SER A 134 23.51 -11.39 -21.27
C SER A 134 23.18 -10.11 -22.01
N PHE A 135 22.10 -9.44 -21.59
CA PHE A 135 21.74 -8.08 -21.98
C PHE A 135 21.83 -7.12 -20.78
N GLN A 136 22.66 -7.45 -19.79
CA GLN A 136 22.82 -6.62 -18.59
C GLN A 136 23.06 -5.15 -18.96
N GLU A 137 22.29 -4.22 -18.40
CA GLU A 137 22.41 -2.77 -18.64
C GLU A 137 22.25 -2.35 -20.13
N ALA A 138 21.89 -3.27 -21.03
CA ALA A 138 21.69 -2.97 -22.45
C ALA A 138 20.39 -2.19 -22.68
N THR A 139 20.27 -1.55 -23.84
CA THR A 139 19.02 -0.93 -24.32
C THR A 139 18.57 -1.60 -25.59
N LEU A 140 17.36 -2.17 -25.58
CA LEU A 140 16.74 -2.83 -26.73
C LEU A 140 15.54 -1.98 -27.16
N CYS A 141 15.73 -1.16 -28.19
CA CYS A 141 14.68 -0.27 -28.69
C CYS A 141 14.20 -0.74 -30.06
N GLY A 142 12.90 -1.02 -30.19
CA GLY A 142 12.32 -1.52 -31.44
C GLY A 142 12.84 -2.89 -31.85
N VAL A 143 13.26 -3.70 -30.87
CA VAL A 143 13.61 -5.11 -31.05
C VAL A 143 12.33 -5.92 -30.85
N ASP A 144 12.07 -6.88 -31.74
CA ASP A 144 11.03 -7.89 -31.57
C ASP A 144 11.66 -9.16 -30.97
N LEU A 145 11.20 -9.55 -29.78
CA LEU A 145 11.61 -10.76 -29.07
C LEU A 145 10.40 -11.69 -28.84
N ALA A 146 9.31 -11.52 -29.60
CA ALA A 146 8.13 -12.36 -29.48
C ALA A 146 8.48 -13.83 -29.78
N GLY A 147 8.07 -14.73 -28.88
CA GLY A 147 8.31 -16.17 -29.00
C GLY A 147 9.75 -16.63 -28.79
N CYS A 148 10.72 -15.73 -28.54
CA CYS A 148 12.11 -16.13 -28.34
C CYS A 148 12.29 -16.98 -27.08
N ASP A 149 13.17 -17.99 -27.16
CA ASP A 149 13.66 -18.74 -26.02
C ASP A 149 14.90 -18.06 -25.42
N MET A 150 14.70 -17.41 -24.29
CA MET A 150 15.73 -16.69 -23.54
C MET A 150 16.02 -17.37 -22.20
N THR A 151 15.73 -18.66 -22.06
CA THR A 151 15.88 -19.39 -20.80
C THR A 151 17.23 -19.10 -20.11
N GLN A 152 17.17 -18.75 -18.82
CA GLN A 152 18.33 -18.38 -18.00
C GLN A 152 19.16 -17.18 -18.50
N ALA A 153 18.59 -16.28 -19.30
CA ALA A 153 19.26 -15.05 -19.70
C ALA A 153 19.50 -14.10 -18.49
N ASP A 154 20.60 -13.35 -18.56
CA ASP A 154 20.89 -12.24 -17.64
C ASP A 154 20.40 -10.94 -18.26
N LEU A 155 19.27 -10.45 -17.74
CA LEU A 155 18.57 -9.27 -18.21
C LEU A 155 18.57 -8.17 -17.14
N ARG A 156 19.55 -8.20 -16.22
CA ARG A 156 19.60 -7.25 -15.11
C ARG A 156 19.74 -5.82 -15.61
N ARG A 157 18.89 -4.92 -15.11
CA ARG A 157 18.90 -3.49 -15.45
C ARG A 157 18.80 -3.18 -16.95
N VAL A 158 18.35 -4.15 -17.75
CA VAL A 158 18.11 -3.93 -19.18
C VAL A 158 16.97 -2.91 -19.37
N ASN A 159 17.05 -2.11 -20.42
CA ASN A 159 15.94 -1.31 -20.88
C ASN A 159 15.20 -2.05 -22.02
N LEU A 160 14.02 -2.56 -21.68
CA LEU A 160 13.03 -3.25 -22.51
C LEU A 160 11.71 -2.45 -22.60
N GLU A 161 11.75 -1.13 -22.43
CA GLU A 161 10.54 -0.31 -22.55
C GLU A 161 9.88 -0.49 -23.92
N ARG A 162 8.58 -0.83 -23.91
CA ARG A 162 7.76 -1.06 -25.13
C ARG A 162 8.28 -2.18 -26.06
N VAL A 163 9.06 -3.12 -25.54
CA VAL A 163 9.53 -4.28 -26.31
C VAL A 163 8.41 -5.32 -26.43
N GLU A 164 8.37 -5.98 -27.59
CA GLU A 164 7.49 -7.13 -27.84
C GLU A 164 8.17 -8.42 -27.33
N LEU A 165 7.57 -9.04 -26.31
CA LEU A 165 7.99 -10.29 -25.65
C LEU A 165 6.84 -11.30 -25.60
N ALA A 166 5.82 -11.12 -26.45
CA ALA A 166 4.63 -11.97 -26.43
C ALA A 166 5.01 -13.42 -26.70
N GLY A 167 4.59 -14.33 -25.82
CA GLY A 167 4.91 -15.76 -25.91
C GLY A 167 6.39 -16.13 -25.70
N ALA A 168 7.26 -15.19 -25.32
CA ALA A 168 8.67 -15.49 -25.07
C ALA A 168 8.85 -16.43 -23.88
N ASN A 169 9.89 -17.26 -23.91
CA ASN A 169 10.29 -18.10 -22.79
C ASN A 169 11.42 -17.43 -22.00
N LEU A 170 11.07 -16.88 -20.84
CA LEU A 170 11.93 -16.17 -19.91
C LEU A 170 12.14 -16.97 -18.61
N GLU A 171 11.93 -18.29 -18.63
CA GLU A 171 12.06 -19.13 -17.45
C GLU A 171 13.46 -19.00 -16.82
N GLY A 172 13.47 -18.71 -15.51
CA GLY A 172 14.69 -18.57 -14.72
C GLY A 172 15.59 -17.39 -15.09
N CYS A 173 15.09 -16.41 -15.86
CA CYS A 173 15.85 -15.20 -16.16
C CYS A 173 16.02 -14.29 -14.94
N ASP A 174 17.10 -13.51 -14.92
CA ASP A 174 17.28 -12.43 -13.96
C ASP A 174 16.96 -11.08 -14.61
N LEU A 175 15.78 -10.54 -14.32
CA LEU A 175 15.29 -9.23 -14.75
C LEU A 175 15.39 -8.19 -13.62
N SER A 176 16.23 -8.42 -12.60
CA SER A 176 16.32 -7.49 -11.47
C SER A 176 16.74 -6.09 -11.91
N GLY A 177 15.96 -5.09 -11.49
CA GLY A 177 16.12 -3.69 -11.88
C GLY A 177 15.82 -3.37 -13.35
N ALA A 178 15.28 -4.30 -14.14
CA ALA A 178 14.95 -4.06 -15.54
C ALA A 178 13.82 -3.03 -15.70
N ARG A 179 13.84 -2.29 -16.83
CA ARG A 179 12.77 -1.36 -17.23
C ARG A 179 11.96 -2.00 -18.34
N LEU A 180 10.72 -2.37 -18.05
CA LEU A 180 9.77 -3.05 -18.92
C LEU A 180 8.48 -2.24 -19.08
N ALA A 181 8.51 -0.93 -18.80
CA ALA A 181 7.31 -0.10 -18.86
C ALA A 181 6.66 -0.18 -20.24
N ALA A 182 5.36 -0.45 -20.25
CA ALA A 182 4.54 -0.66 -21.45
C ALA A 182 5.04 -1.78 -22.40
N ALA A 183 5.86 -2.73 -21.93
CA ALA A 183 6.23 -3.90 -22.72
C ALA A 183 5.04 -4.87 -22.90
N ASN A 184 5.10 -5.69 -23.95
CA ASN A 184 4.09 -6.73 -24.19
C ASN A 184 4.67 -8.13 -23.85
N LEU A 185 4.30 -8.67 -22.69
CA LEU A 185 4.66 -9.99 -22.17
C LEU A 185 3.48 -10.97 -22.24
N SER A 186 2.49 -10.71 -23.10
CA SER A 186 1.27 -11.54 -23.16
C SER A 186 1.61 -12.98 -23.50
N GLY A 187 1.18 -13.93 -22.66
CA GLY A 187 1.45 -15.36 -22.82
C GLY A 187 2.89 -15.80 -22.58
N ALA A 188 3.77 -14.92 -22.08
CA ALA A 188 5.16 -15.28 -21.81
C ALA A 188 5.29 -16.30 -20.65
N ASN A 189 6.29 -17.17 -20.74
CA ASN A 189 6.69 -18.04 -19.63
C ASN A 189 7.71 -17.28 -18.78
N LEU A 190 7.30 -16.85 -17.59
CA LEU A 190 8.09 -16.10 -16.60
C LEU A 190 8.31 -16.94 -15.33
N ARG A 191 8.24 -18.28 -15.43
CA ARG A 191 8.42 -19.15 -14.27
C ARG A 191 9.81 -18.94 -13.66
N ARG A 192 9.89 -18.87 -12.32
CA ARG A 192 11.15 -18.68 -11.56
C ARG A 192 11.95 -17.45 -11.97
N VAL A 193 11.31 -16.45 -12.58
CA VAL A 193 11.98 -15.21 -12.95
C VAL A 193 12.30 -14.39 -11.71
N ASN A 194 13.44 -13.69 -11.71
CA ASN A 194 13.72 -12.65 -10.73
C ASN A 194 13.33 -11.28 -11.30
N LEU A 195 12.32 -10.63 -10.72
CA LEU A 195 11.84 -9.29 -11.09
C LEU A 195 12.10 -8.27 -9.98
N ASP A 196 13.01 -8.54 -9.05
CA ASP A 196 13.31 -7.66 -7.93
C ASP A 196 13.67 -6.25 -8.43
N CYS A 197 13.01 -5.23 -7.89
CA CYS A 197 13.16 -3.82 -8.27
C CYS A 197 12.89 -3.50 -9.75
N ALA A 198 12.30 -4.40 -10.53
CA ALA A 198 11.94 -4.14 -11.92
C ALA A 198 10.73 -3.19 -12.01
N ASP A 199 10.68 -2.43 -13.10
CA ASP A 199 9.55 -1.55 -13.44
C ASP A 199 8.79 -2.08 -14.65
N LEU A 200 7.62 -2.67 -14.42
CA LEU A 200 6.73 -3.15 -15.47
C LEU A 200 5.53 -2.22 -15.69
N SER A 201 5.54 -0.99 -15.18
CA SER A 201 4.36 -0.11 -15.17
C SER A 201 3.69 -0.04 -16.55
N GLY A 202 2.40 -0.36 -16.61
CA GLY A 202 1.59 -0.37 -17.83
C GLY A 202 1.87 -1.53 -18.81
N ALA A 203 2.66 -2.54 -18.43
CA ALA A 203 2.93 -3.70 -19.29
C ALA A 203 1.68 -4.58 -19.47
N SER A 204 1.57 -5.21 -20.65
CA SER A 204 0.59 -6.27 -20.89
C SER A 204 1.18 -7.61 -20.52
N MET A 205 0.65 -8.26 -19.49
CA MET A 205 1.09 -9.56 -18.98
C MET A 205 -0.05 -10.58 -19.01
N LYS A 206 -0.98 -10.41 -19.96
CA LYS A 206 -2.16 -11.25 -20.10
C LYS A 206 -1.76 -12.71 -20.30
N GLY A 207 -2.27 -13.60 -19.46
CA GLY A 207 -2.05 -15.05 -19.60
C GLY A 207 -0.60 -15.52 -19.42
N CYS A 208 0.27 -14.70 -18.83
CA CYS A 208 1.64 -15.13 -18.53
C CYS A 208 1.69 -16.12 -17.35
N ASP A 209 2.75 -16.93 -17.29
CA ASP A 209 3.03 -17.80 -16.15
C ASP A 209 4.20 -17.24 -15.33
N LEU A 210 3.90 -16.63 -14.19
CA LEU A 210 4.81 -16.10 -13.17
C LEU A 210 4.97 -17.06 -11.98
N SER A 211 4.68 -18.36 -12.14
CA SER A 211 4.81 -19.32 -11.04
C SER A 211 6.24 -19.32 -10.49
N GLU A 212 6.37 -19.33 -9.16
CA GLU A 212 7.67 -19.30 -8.45
C GLU A 212 8.51 -18.03 -8.74
N ALA A 213 7.93 -16.95 -9.29
CA ALA A 213 8.63 -15.70 -9.53
C ALA A 213 8.95 -14.94 -8.23
N HIS A 214 10.06 -14.20 -8.22
CA HIS A 214 10.43 -13.28 -7.15
C HIS A 214 10.16 -11.84 -7.57
N MET A 215 9.39 -11.11 -6.76
CA MET A 215 8.96 -9.74 -7.07
C MET A 215 9.15 -8.81 -5.86
N GLU A 216 10.35 -8.71 -5.29
CA GLU A 216 10.62 -7.75 -4.22
C GLU A 216 10.73 -6.32 -4.78
N ARG A 217 9.92 -5.38 -4.29
CA ARG A 217 9.87 -3.97 -4.73
C ARG A 217 9.60 -3.79 -6.23
N THR A 218 8.97 -4.76 -6.88
CA THR A 218 8.57 -4.67 -8.30
C THR A 218 7.42 -3.68 -8.45
N ARG A 219 7.45 -2.87 -9.53
CA ARG A 219 6.33 -1.99 -9.92
C ARG A 219 5.48 -2.65 -11.00
N LEU A 220 4.22 -2.87 -10.70
CA LEU A 220 3.19 -3.41 -11.59
C LEU A 220 2.02 -2.41 -11.77
N ASP A 221 2.25 -1.12 -11.53
CA ASP A 221 1.21 -0.09 -11.62
C ASP A 221 0.57 -0.12 -13.02
N ARG A 222 -0.76 -0.24 -13.06
CA ARG A 222 -1.56 -0.28 -14.31
C ARG A 222 -1.19 -1.42 -15.26
N CYS A 223 -0.54 -2.48 -14.78
CA CYS A 223 -0.32 -3.68 -15.57
C CYS A 223 -1.63 -4.41 -15.88
N ASN A 224 -1.61 -5.20 -16.95
CA ASN A 224 -2.68 -6.13 -17.27
C ASN A 224 -2.25 -7.57 -17.00
N LEU A 225 -2.65 -8.12 -15.84
CA LEU A 225 -2.40 -9.51 -15.41
C LEU A 225 -3.63 -10.40 -15.62
N PHE A 226 -4.53 -10.04 -16.55
CA PHE A 226 -5.69 -10.85 -16.86
C PHE A 226 -5.30 -12.30 -17.17
N GLN A 227 -5.86 -13.26 -16.43
CA GLN A 227 -5.55 -14.69 -16.56
C GLN A 227 -4.08 -15.08 -16.33
N ALA A 228 -3.28 -14.22 -15.68
CA ALA A 228 -1.92 -14.59 -15.30
C ALA A 228 -1.92 -15.62 -14.16
N ARG A 229 -0.91 -16.49 -14.13
CA ARG A 229 -0.69 -17.47 -13.07
C ARG A 229 0.51 -17.06 -12.23
N LEU A 230 0.38 -17.02 -10.92
CA LEU A 230 1.42 -16.58 -9.99
C LEU A 230 1.69 -17.62 -8.89
N ASP A 231 1.34 -18.89 -9.13
CA ASP A 231 1.44 -19.95 -8.12
C ASP A 231 2.82 -19.98 -7.44
N ARG A 232 2.85 -19.91 -6.11
CA ARG A 232 4.07 -19.91 -5.28
C ARG A 232 5.02 -18.74 -5.52
N ALA A 233 4.56 -17.65 -6.12
CA ALA A 233 5.35 -16.44 -6.25
C ALA A 233 5.50 -15.70 -4.91
N THR A 234 6.55 -14.89 -4.80
CA THR A 234 6.78 -13.96 -3.68
C THR A 234 6.56 -12.52 -4.14
N LEU A 235 5.58 -11.85 -3.52
CA LEU A 235 5.20 -10.47 -3.79
C LEU A 235 5.48 -9.64 -2.54
N GLU A 236 6.70 -9.16 -2.40
CA GLU A 236 7.10 -8.38 -1.23
C GLU A 236 7.29 -6.91 -1.60
N ARG A 237 6.54 -6.01 -0.95
CA ARG A 237 6.61 -4.56 -1.16
C ARG A 237 6.29 -4.15 -2.62
N VAL A 238 5.44 -4.93 -3.28
CA VAL A 238 4.99 -4.69 -4.65
C VAL A 238 4.06 -3.49 -4.69
N GLY A 239 4.30 -2.57 -5.64
CA GLY A 239 3.36 -1.50 -5.99
C GLY A 239 2.60 -1.87 -7.24
N ALA A 240 1.29 -2.02 -7.15
CA ALA A 240 0.45 -2.47 -8.25
C ALA A 240 -0.89 -1.71 -8.22
N THR A 241 -0.83 -0.38 -8.25
CA THR A 241 -2.04 0.45 -8.25
C THR A 241 -2.71 0.45 -9.62
N GLY A 242 -4.04 0.32 -9.67
CA GLY A 242 -4.80 0.36 -10.93
C GLY A 242 -4.58 -0.84 -11.86
N VAL A 243 -4.04 -1.93 -11.32
CA VAL A 243 -3.72 -3.17 -12.04
C VAL A 243 -4.97 -3.99 -12.33
N ASN A 244 -4.97 -4.69 -13.46
CA ASN A 244 -6.02 -5.65 -13.78
C ASN A 244 -5.58 -7.08 -13.42
N TRP A 245 -6.07 -7.60 -12.29
CA TRP A 245 -5.90 -8.99 -11.84
C TRP A 245 -7.02 -9.92 -12.29
N SER A 246 -8.00 -9.44 -13.06
CA SER A 246 -9.19 -10.23 -13.41
C SER A 246 -8.82 -11.65 -13.87
N ARG A 247 -9.40 -12.66 -13.21
CA ARG A 247 -9.17 -14.10 -13.47
C ARG A 247 -7.71 -14.57 -13.31
N ALA A 248 -6.87 -13.81 -12.61
CA ALA A 248 -5.56 -14.28 -12.24
C ALA A 248 -5.65 -15.37 -11.17
N GLU A 249 -4.63 -16.23 -11.12
CA GLU A 249 -4.50 -17.33 -10.17
C GLU A 249 -3.28 -17.07 -9.28
N LEU A 250 -3.54 -16.92 -7.97
CA LEU A 250 -2.53 -16.76 -6.93
C LEU A 250 -2.75 -17.89 -5.92
N MET A 251 -2.02 -19.00 -6.08
CA MET A 251 -2.07 -20.12 -5.15
C MET A 251 -0.77 -20.25 -4.36
N SER A 252 -0.85 -20.46 -3.05
CA SER A 252 0.33 -20.68 -2.20
C SER A 252 1.38 -19.56 -2.27
N CYS A 253 0.93 -18.31 -2.50
CA CYS A 253 1.81 -17.15 -2.62
C CYS A 253 2.15 -16.56 -1.25
N ARG A 254 3.29 -15.89 -1.17
CA ARG A 254 3.63 -15.01 -0.06
C ARG A 254 3.51 -13.56 -0.50
N ILE A 255 2.58 -12.82 0.08
CA ILE A 255 2.30 -11.42 -0.26
C ILE A 255 2.46 -10.56 0.99
N VAL A 256 3.49 -9.71 0.99
CA VAL A 256 3.89 -8.94 2.18
C VAL A 256 4.06 -7.48 1.82
N ASP A 257 3.42 -6.58 2.58
CA ASP A 257 3.49 -5.13 2.45
C ASP A 257 3.21 -4.63 1.01
N ALA A 258 2.31 -5.31 0.30
CA ALA A 258 1.97 -5.01 -1.09
C ALA A 258 0.77 -4.05 -1.19
N HIS A 259 0.79 -3.22 -2.24
CA HIS A 259 -0.26 -2.24 -2.53
C HIS A 259 -0.99 -2.59 -3.82
N PHE A 260 -2.26 -2.97 -3.70
CA PHE A 260 -3.16 -3.32 -4.79
C PHE A 260 -4.34 -2.35 -4.95
N ASP A 261 -4.13 -1.11 -4.50
CA ASP A 261 -5.11 -0.04 -4.51
C ASP A 261 -5.66 0.19 -5.92
N ASP A 262 -6.96 0.48 -6.05
CA ASP A 262 -7.66 0.72 -7.32
C ASP A 262 -7.59 -0.44 -8.33
N GLY A 263 -7.26 -1.66 -7.86
CA GLY A 263 -7.12 -2.84 -8.72
C GLY A 263 -8.45 -3.53 -9.01
N ASN A 264 -8.53 -4.20 -10.17
CA ASN A 264 -9.66 -5.07 -10.52
C ASN A 264 -9.31 -6.54 -10.27
N PHE A 265 -10.06 -7.19 -9.39
CA PHE A 265 -9.91 -8.58 -8.96
C PHE A 265 -11.09 -9.49 -9.39
N SER A 266 -11.91 -9.10 -10.36
CA SER A 266 -13.04 -9.90 -10.83
C SER A 266 -12.64 -11.31 -11.27
N GLY A 267 -13.24 -12.33 -10.65
CA GLY A 267 -12.97 -13.74 -10.89
C GLY A 267 -11.58 -14.22 -10.48
N THR A 268 -10.84 -13.41 -9.71
CA THR A 268 -9.49 -13.77 -9.26
C THR A 268 -9.57 -14.88 -8.22
N THR A 269 -8.61 -15.80 -8.28
CA THR A 269 -8.40 -16.79 -7.22
C THR A 269 -7.18 -16.41 -6.41
N ILE A 270 -7.37 -16.14 -5.12
CA ILE A 270 -6.31 -15.99 -4.13
C ILE A 270 -6.55 -17.09 -3.09
N GLY A 271 -5.74 -18.15 -3.14
CA GLY A 271 -5.95 -19.33 -2.30
C GLY A 271 -4.68 -19.84 -1.63
N ASP A 272 -4.82 -20.31 -0.40
CA ASP A 272 -3.71 -20.85 0.40
C ASP A 272 -2.52 -19.87 0.53
N CYS A 273 -2.78 -18.55 0.50
CA CYS A 273 -1.75 -17.52 0.51
C CYS A 273 -1.52 -16.91 1.89
N ASP A 274 -0.33 -16.35 2.08
CA ASP A 274 0.00 -15.48 3.21
C ASP A 274 -0.17 -14.01 2.80
N LEU A 275 -1.17 -13.34 3.35
CA LEU A 275 -1.44 -11.92 3.12
C LEU A 275 -1.08 -11.12 4.37
N ILE A 276 0.05 -10.41 4.34
CA ILE A 276 0.58 -9.67 5.49
C ILE A 276 0.79 -8.20 5.11
N GLY A 277 0.09 -7.27 5.75
CA GLY A 277 0.25 -5.84 5.46
C GLY A 277 -0.23 -5.42 4.06
N VAL A 278 -1.15 -6.19 3.46
CA VAL A 278 -1.61 -5.98 2.08
C VAL A 278 -2.79 -5.01 2.05
N ARG A 279 -2.78 -4.07 1.10
CA ARG A 279 -3.86 -3.08 0.91
C ARG A 279 -4.56 -3.26 -0.45
N PHE A 280 -5.88 -3.25 -0.43
CA PHE A 280 -6.79 -3.33 -1.58
C PHE A 280 -7.74 -2.11 -1.61
N LEU A 281 -7.20 -0.90 -1.36
CA LEU A 281 -8.01 0.30 -1.20
C LEU A 281 -8.78 0.63 -2.49
N ARG A 282 -10.11 0.75 -2.42
CA ARG A 282 -10.99 1.01 -3.59
C ARG A 282 -10.89 -0.05 -4.70
N SER A 283 -10.47 -1.25 -4.38
CA SER A 283 -10.38 -2.34 -5.36
C SER A 283 -11.73 -3.01 -5.59
N GLU A 284 -11.90 -3.57 -6.78
CA GLU A 284 -13.15 -4.21 -7.21
C GLU A 284 -13.01 -5.73 -7.18
N PHE A 285 -13.96 -6.41 -6.56
CA PHE A 285 -14.05 -7.87 -6.50
C PHE A 285 -15.44 -8.30 -6.96
N ASP A 286 -15.48 -9.01 -8.08
CA ASP A 286 -16.70 -9.63 -8.61
C ASP A 286 -16.46 -11.14 -8.69
N ASP A 287 -17.25 -11.94 -7.96
CA ASP A 287 -17.07 -13.38 -7.76
C ASP A 287 -15.62 -13.79 -7.40
N PRO A 288 -14.99 -13.18 -6.36
CA PRO A 288 -13.64 -13.55 -5.97
C PRO A 288 -13.61 -14.90 -5.23
N LYS A 289 -12.49 -15.62 -5.34
CA LYS A 289 -12.23 -16.82 -4.53
C LYS A 289 -11.09 -16.56 -3.57
N LEU A 290 -11.40 -16.44 -2.27
CA LEU A 290 -10.46 -16.00 -1.22
C LEU A 290 -10.25 -17.05 -0.11
N GLN A 291 -10.30 -18.35 -0.46
CA GLN A 291 -10.31 -19.46 0.51
C GLN A 291 -8.91 -19.87 0.96
N GLY A 292 -8.77 -20.30 2.22
CA GLY A 292 -7.52 -20.88 2.74
C GLY A 292 -6.40 -19.88 3.02
N ASN A 293 -6.66 -18.58 2.91
CA ASN A 293 -5.64 -17.56 3.13
C ASN A 293 -5.42 -17.25 4.62
N ARG A 294 -4.20 -16.85 4.96
CA ARG A 294 -3.86 -16.23 6.25
C ARG A 294 -3.84 -14.72 6.10
N TYR A 295 -4.61 -14.02 6.92
CA TYR A 295 -4.73 -12.57 6.91
C TYR A 295 -4.03 -11.98 8.13
N ALA A 296 -3.14 -11.02 7.93
CA ALA A 296 -2.55 -10.25 9.02
C ALA A 296 -2.35 -8.80 8.57
N ARG A 297 -2.98 -7.84 9.24
CA ARG A 297 -2.93 -6.42 8.86
C ARG A 297 -3.36 -6.19 7.40
N VAL A 298 -4.42 -6.85 6.96
CA VAL A 298 -4.96 -6.71 5.60
C VAL A 298 -6.06 -5.66 5.59
N SER A 299 -6.06 -4.82 4.56
CA SER A 299 -7.07 -3.77 4.38
C SER A 299 -7.79 -3.92 3.04
N PHE A 300 -9.10 -4.12 3.13
CA PHE A 300 -10.10 -4.00 2.07
C PHE A 300 -10.89 -2.69 2.16
N ALA A 301 -10.34 -1.65 2.80
CA ALA A 301 -11.02 -0.37 2.94
C ALA A 301 -11.55 0.14 1.59
N ARG A 302 -12.84 0.52 1.55
CA ARG A 302 -13.55 1.03 0.38
C ARG A 302 -13.58 0.08 -0.82
N ALA A 303 -13.21 -1.19 -0.64
CA ALA A 303 -13.32 -2.20 -1.68
C ALA A 303 -14.79 -2.54 -1.93
N SER A 304 -15.10 -2.93 -3.16
CA SER A 304 -16.45 -3.38 -3.53
C SER A 304 -16.45 -4.86 -3.81
N PHE A 305 -17.40 -5.58 -3.22
CA PHE A 305 -17.58 -7.01 -3.42
C PHE A 305 -18.95 -7.32 -4.01
N ILE A 306 -18.97 -8.21 -4.99
CA ILE A 306 -20.17 -8.84 -5.56
C ILE A 306 -19.93 -10.35 -5.52
N GLY A 307 -20.91 -11.10 -5.02
CA GLY A 307 -20.80 -12.57 -4.95
C GLY A 307 -19.74 -13.07 -3.95
N LEU A 308 -19.43 -12.28 -2.91
CA LEU A 308 -18.42 -12.68 -1.92
C LEU A 308 -18.90 -13.85 -1.07
N GLU A 309 -18.14 -14.93 -1.10
CA GLU A 309 -18.29 -16.08 -0.22
C GLU A 309 -17.02 -16.28 0.62
N ILE A 310 -17.16 -16.21 1.94
CA ILE A 310 -16.06 -16.47 2.89
C ILE A 310 -16.50 -17.54 3.88
N ALA A 311 -15.62 -18.52 4.06
CA ALA A 311 -15.84 -19.69 4.87
C ALA A 311 -14.59 -20.03 5.68
N ASP A 312 -14.76 -20.43 6.94
CA ASP A 312 -13.68 -21.05 7.72
C ASP A 312 -12.41 -20.19 7.78
N ALA A 313 -12.59 -18.87 7.90
CA ALA A 313 -11.52 -17.89 7.80
C ALA A 313 -11.31 -17.13 9.12
N ASP A 314 -10.06 -16.79 9.39
CA ASP A 314 -9.69 -15.82 10.41
C ASP A 314 -9.40 -14.47 9.74
N LEU A 315 -10.29 -13.52 9.96
CA LEU A 315 -10.23 -12.14 9.49
C LEU A 315 -10.17 -11.17 10.67
N SER A 316 -9.60 -11.61 11.80
CA SER A 316 -9.37 -10.74 12.95
C SER A 316 -8.54 -9.51 12.56
N GLU A 317 -8.90 -8.35 13.09
CA GLU A 317 -8.25 -7.05 12.81
C GLU A 317 -8.22 -6.63 11.33
N VAL A 318 -8.96 -7.29 10.44
CA VAL A 318 -9.04 -6.89 9.03
C VAL A 318 -9.80 -5.57 8.89
N ASP A 319 -9.31 -4.71 8.00
CA ASP A 319 -9.93 -3.41 7.73
C ASP A 319 -10.87 -3.47 6.52
N PHE A 320 -12.17 -3.48 6.78
CA PHE A 320 -13.27 -3.33 5.82
C PHE A 320 -13.92 -1.94 5.88
N TYR A 321 -13.24 -0.90 6.37
CA TYR A 321 -13.78 0.45 6.45
C TYR A 321 -14.45 0.89 5.13
N ARG A 322 -15.74 1.23 5.17
CA ARG A 322 -16.53 1.63 3.98
C ARG A 322 -16.56 0.60 2.85
N ALA A 323 -16.27 -0.66 3.10
CA ALA A 323 -16.36 -1.70 2.09
C ALA A 323 -17.83 -1.98 1.72
N HIS A 324 -18.08 -2.33 0.46
CA HIS A 324 -19.39 -2.81 0.02
C HIS A 324 -19.41 -4.34 0.03
N LEU A 325 -20.15 -4.91 0.98
CA LEU A 325 -20.29 -6.34 1.25
C LEU A 325 -21.74 -6.80 1.07
N LYS A 326 -22.48 -6.11 0.19
CA LYS A 326 -23.90 -6.35 -0.04
C LYS A 326 -24.14 -7.79 -0.48
N SER A 327 -25.09 -8.46 0.16
CA SER A 327 -25.45 -9.86 -0.12
C SER A 327 -24.28 -10.86 0.01
N ALA A 328 -23.22 -10.51 0.74
CA ALA A 328 -22.12 -11.43 1.01
C ALA A 328 -22.59 -12.63 1.85
N SER A 329 -22.01 -13.80 1.61
CA SER A 329 -22.20 -15.00 2.41
C SER A 329 -20.96 -15.24 3.25
N ILE A 330 -21.06 -15.01 4.56
CA ILE A 330 -19.95 -15.15 5.51
C ILE A 330 -20.34 -16.21 6.54
N HIS A 331 -19.57 -17.27 6.65
CA HIS A 331 -19.90 -18.35 7.58
C HIS A 331 -18.69 -19.03 8.22
N ARG A 332 -18.81 -19.36 9.52
CA ARG A 332 -17.71 -19.92 10.34
C ARG A 332 -16.46 -19.05 10.22
N THR A 333 -16.60 -17.76 10.50
CA THR A 333 -15.53 -16.77 10.27
C THR A 333 -15.34 -15.91 11.51
N THR A 334 -14.09 -15.65 11.86
CA THR A 334 -13.72 -14.73 12.93
C THR A 334 -13.42 -13.35 12.35
N LEU A 335 -14.03 -12.32 12.89
CA LEU A 335 -13.88 -10.90 12.57
C LEU A 335 -13.66 -10.09 13.86
N THR A 336 -13.05 -10.71 14.88
CA THR A 336 -12.77 -10.06 16.16
C THR A 336 -11.90 -8.82 15.96
N ALA A 337 -12.27 -7.72 16.60
CA ALA A 337 -11.59 -6.42 16.47
C ALA A 337 -11.42 -5.91 15.02
N ALA A 338 -12.16 -6.47 14.06
CA ALA A 338 -12.12 -6.01 12.68
C ALA A 338 -12.75 -4.62 12.55
N ASN A 339 -12.27 -3.84 11.59
CA ASN A 339 -12.83 -2.53 11.31
C ASN A 339 -13.85 -2.61 10.16
N LEU A 340 -15.13 -2.53 10.48
CA LEU A 340 -16.24 -2.51 9.53
C LEU A 340 -17.02 -1.19 9.60
N ASP A 341 -16.40 -0.12 10.14
CA ASP A 341 -17.05 1.19 10.24
C ASP A 341 -17.59 1.61 8.88
N THR A 342 -18.89 1.95 8.84
CA THR A 342 -19.64 2.38 7.66
C THR A 342 -19.62 1.40 6.47
N ALA A 343 -19.30 0.13 6.72
CA ALA A 343 -19.41 -0.93 5.72
C ALA A 343 -20.88 -1.22 5.39
N ASP A 344 -21.14 -1.61 4.14
CA ASP A 344 -22.48 -1.95 3.67
C ASP A 344 -22.65 -3.47 3.59
N LEU A 345 -23.32 -4.07 4.57
CA LEU A 345 -23.64 -5.49 4.62
C LEU A 345 -25.10 -5.76 4.24
N HIS A 346 -25.80 -4.82 3.59
CA HIS A 346 -27.23 -5.00 3.30
C HIS A 346 -27.53 -6.34 2.62
N GLY A 347 -28.48 -7.09 3.15
CA GLY A 347 -28.89 -8.39 2.60
C GLY A 347 -27.85 -9.50 2.74
N ALA A 348 -26.76 -9.30 3.48
CA ALA A 348 -25.73 -10.31 3.71
C ALA A 348 -26.23 -11.43 4.65
N HIS A 349 -25.63 -12.61 4.51
CA HIS A 349 -25.90 -13.78 5.33
C HIS A 349 -24.68 -14.08 6.20
N LEU A 350 -24.80 -13.90 7.51
CA LEU A 350 -23.76 -14.16 8.50
C LEU A 350 -24.17 -15.34 9.37
N ARG A 351 -23.44 -16.45 9.29
CA ARG A 351 -23.74 -17.68 10.07
C ARG A 351 -22.52 -18.20 10.82
N GLN A 352 -22.59 -18.29 12.14
CA GLN A 352 -21.44 -18.67 12.99
C GLN A 352 -20.28 -17.69 12.78
N VAL A 353 -20.56 -16.40 12.98
CA VAL A 353 -19.59 -15.31 12.77
C VAL A 353 -19.29 -14.64 14.09
N ASP A 354 -18.02 -14.49 14.40
CA ASP A 354 -17.56 -13.77 15.60
C ASP A 354 -17.18 -12.34 15.22
N LEU A 355 -17.97 -11.36 15.67
CA LEU A 355 -17.76 -9.91 15.51
C LEU A 355 -17.47 -9.25 16.87
N SER A 356 -17.01 -10.02 17.87
CA SER A 356 -16.64 -9.47 19.16
C SER A 356 -15.58 -8.37 19.03
N GLU A 357 -15.73 -7.29 19.80
CA GLU A 357 -14.83 -6.13 19.79
C GLU A 357 -14.70 -5.41 18.44
N ALA A 358 -15.48 -5.78 17.42
CA ALA A 358 -15.40 -5.19 16.10
C ALA A 358 -15.91 -3.74 16.09
N HIS A 359 -15.33 -2.91 15.23
CA HIS A 359 -15.81 -1.56 14.97
C HIS A 359 -16.87 -1.59 13.87
N LEU A 360 -18.09 -1.19 14.19
CA LEU A 360 -19.29 -1.30 13.36
C LEU A 360 -20.04 0.02 13.26
N SER A 361 -19.39 1.15 13.56
CA SER A 361 -20.05 2.45 13.65
C SER A 361 -20.59 2.85 12.27
N GLY A 362 -21.89 3.10 12.20
CA GLY A 362 -22.57 3.43 10.94
C GLY A 362 -22.64 2.28 9.92
N ALA A 363 -22.29 1.05 10.30
CA ALA A 363 -22.39 -0.11 9.40
C ALA A 363 -23.85 -0.44 9.09
N ARG A 364 -24.12 -0.90 7.87
CA ARG A 364 -25.48 -1.22 7.41
C ARG A 364 -25.72 -2.72 7.39
N PHE A 365 -26.45 -3.22 8.38
CA PHE A 365 -26.93 -4.60 8.51
C PHE A 365 -28.40 -4.76 8.06
N ASP A 366 -28.95 -3.82 7.30
CA ASP A 366 -30.35 -3.88 6.87
C ASP A 366 -30.64 -5.16 6.07
N SER A 367 -31.76 -5.82 6.36
CA SER A 367 -32.19 -7.07 5.71
C SER A 367 -31.15 -8.20 5.79
N THR A 368 -30.21 -8.16 6.74
CA THR A 368 -29.23 -9.23 6.94
C THR A 368 -29.84 -10.43 7.66
N LEU A 369 -29.29 -11.62 7.37
CA LEU A 369 -29.56 -12.83 8.14
C LEU A 369 -28.41 -13.08 9.11
N LEU A 370 -28.69 -13.04 10.41
CA LEU A 370 -27.71 -13.20 11.49
C LEU A 370 -28.02 -14.50 12.25
N GLU A 371 -27.21 -15.54 12.08
CA GLU A 371 -27.41 -16.83 12.75
C GLU A 371 -26.18 -17.25 13.57
N SER A 372 -26.29 -17.32 14.89
CA SER A 372 -25.12 -17.59 15.77
C SER A 372 -24.01 -16.54 15.57
N VAL A 373 -24.37 -15.27 15.72
CA VAL A 373 -23.44 -14.14 15.58
C VAL A 373 -23.09 -13.57 16.95
N ASP A 374 -21.80 -13.42 17.21
CA ASP A 374 -21.28 -12.81 18.45
C ASP A 374 -20.95 -11.34 18.19
N LEU A 375 -21.59 -10.41 18.90
CA LEU A 375 -21.34 -8.97 18.85
C LEU A 375 -20.83 -8.44 20.19
N ARG A 376 -20.26 -9.30 21.04
CA ARG A 376 -19.86 -8.89 22.39
C ARG A 376 -18.84 -7.76 22.35
N SER A 377 -19.10 -6.71 23.14
CA SER A 377 -18.25 -5.51 23.21
C SER A 377 -17.97 -4.82 21.86
N ALA A 378 -18.81 -5.07 20.84
CA ALA A 378 -18.65 -4.43 19.53
C ALA A 378 -19.09 -2.96 19.59
N VAL A 379 -18.41 -2.08 18.85
CA VAL A 379 -18.72 -0.64 18.79
C VAL A 379 -19.70 -0.39 17.66
N ILE A 380 -21.00 -0.28 17.98
CA ILE A 380 -22.08 -0.28 16.97
C ILE A 380 -22.74 1.08 16.73
N ARG A 381 -22.17 2.20 17.20
CA ARG A 381 -22.84 3.52 17.18
C ARG A 381 -23.38 3.89 15.80
N GLY A 382 -24.70 4.09 15.71
CA GLY A 382 -25.39 4.45 14.46
C GLY A 382 -25.43 3.35 13.39
N ALA A 383 -25.11 2.11 13.73
CA ALA A 383 -25.32 0.97 12.86
C ALA A 383 -26.83 0.73 12.63
N SER A 384 -27.21 0.28 11.44
CA SER A 384 -28.61 0.03 11.09
C SER A 384 -28.86 -1.46 10.91
N PHE A 385 -29.92 -1.99 11.53
CA PHE A 385 -30.35 -3.39 11.47
C PHE A 385 -31.80 -3.51 10.97
N GLU A 386 -32.26 -2.57 10.13
CA GLU A 386 -33.67 -2.53 9.70
C GLU A 386 -34.03 -3.76 8.87
N GLY A 387 -35.08 -4.48 9.30
CA GLY A 387 -35.53 -5.69 8.61
C GLY A 387 -34.55 -6.87 8.67
N ALA A 388 -33.47 -6.76 9.46
CA ALA A 388 -32.60 -7.90 9.72
C ALA A 388 -33.35 -9.00 10.49
N ILE A 389 -32.90 -10.23 10.34
CA ILE A 389 -33.47 -11.41 11.01
C ILE A 389 -32.34 -12.07 11.78
N ALA A 390 -32.49 -12.17 13.11
CA ALA A 390 -31.49 -12.76 13.98
C ALA A 390 -31.98 -14.04 14.66
N ARG A 391 -31.10 -15.04 14.75
CA ARG A 391 -31.27 -16.25 15.57
C ARG A 391 -29.98 -16.51 16.34
N LYS A 392 -30.05 -16.48 17.67
CA LYS A 392 -28.89 -16.68 18.56
C LYS A 392 -27.81 -15.63 18.28
N ILE A 393 -28.06 -14.43 18.77
CA ILE A 393 -27.17 -13.27 18.71
C ILE A 393 -26.66 -13.05 20.14
N ASP A 394 -25.37 -12.78 20.30
CA ASP A 394 -24.78 -12.36 21.57
C ASP A 394 -24.43 -10.88 21.51
N VAL A 395 -24.84 -10.10 22.50
CA VAL A 395 -24.71 -8.64 22.57
C VAL A 395 -24.19 -8.19 23.93
N GLU A 396 -23.59 -9.09 24.71
CA GLU A 396 -23.00 -8.76 26.00
C GLU A 396 -21.95 -7.64 25.86
N GLY A 397 -21.98 -6.65 26.75
CA GLY A 397 -21.04 -5.52 26.73
C GLY A 397 -21.44 -4.38 25.78
N ILE A 398 -22.52 -4.50 25.01
CA ILE A 398 -23.11 -3.37 24.28
C ILE A 398 -23.94 -2.52 25.26
N SER A 399 -23.70 -1.20 25.27
CA SER A 399 -24.45 -0.28 26.12
C SER A 399 -25.88 -0.05 25.59
N VAL A 400 -26.82 0.25 26.49
CA VAL A 400 -28.22 0.55 26.12
C VAL A 400 -28.29 1.76 25.18
N GLU A 401 -27.51 2.80 25.45
CA GLU A 401 -27.47 4.03 24.63
C GLU A 401 -27.02 3.74 23.20
N GLU A 402 -26.02 2.87 23.04
CA GLU A 402 -25.57 2.43 21.71
C GLU A 402 -26.63 1.61 21.01
N ALA A 403 -27.29 0.69 21.73
CA ALA A 403 -28.38 -0.11 21.18
C ALA A 403 -29.59 0.75 20.75
N GLU A 404 -29.94 1.79 21.51
CA GLU A 404 -30.99 2.75 21.17
C GLU A 404 -30.65 3.60 19.94
N SER A 405 -29.36 3.87 19.72
CA SER A 405 -28.89 4.56 18.52
C SER A 405 -28.97 3.71 17.24
N CYS A 406 -29.26 2.41 17.37
CA CYS A 406 -29.25 1.44 16.27
C CYS A 406 -30.68 1.02 15.87
N PRO A 407 -31.21 1.51 14.73
CA PRO A 407 -32.51 1.07 14.23
C PRO A 407 -32.59 -0.45 14.07
N GLY A 408 -33.66 -1.07 14.58
CA GLY A 408 -33.92 -2.51 14.45
C GLY A 408 -33.24 -3.42 15.48
N LEU A 409 -32.13 -3.02 16.11
CA LEU A 409 -31.36 -3.91 16.98
C LEU A 409 -32.12 -4.38 18.23
N LEU A 410 -32.85 -3.48 18.90
CA LEU A 410 -33.67 -3.81 20.08
C LEU A 410 -34.75 -4.87 19.80
N GLY A 411 -35.20 -4.99 18.54
CA GLY A 411 -36.13 -6.03 18.12
C GLY A 411 -35.48 -7.42 17.96
N LEU A 412 -34.16 -7.46 17.74
CA LEU A 412 -33.38 -8.67 17.51
C LEU A 412 -32.83 -9.27 18.81
N ALA A 413 -32.52 -8.42 19.79
CA ALA A 413 -31.96 -8.80 21.07
C ALA A 413 -32.87 -8.32 22.23
N PRO A 414 -34.01 -9.01 22.47
CA PRO A 414 -34.92 -8.65 23.54
C PRO A 414 -34.30 -8.77 24.95
N GLU A 415 -33.18 -9.49 25.10
CA GLU A 415 -32.43 -9.49 26.37
C GLU A 415 -31.86 -8.11 26.74
N LEU A 416 -31.49 -7.27 25.76
CA LEU A 416 -31.13 -5.88 26.01
C LEU A 416 -32.34 -5.11 26.58
N VAL A 417 -33.53 -5.36 26.05
CA VAL A 417 -34.79 -4.77 26.57
C VAL A 417 -35.11 -5.27 27.98
N ALA A 418 -34.73 -6.50 28.35
CA ALA A 418 -34.92 -7.02 29.71
C ALA A 418 -33.97 -6.35 30.73
N SER A 419 -32.73 -6.03 30.32
CA SER A 419 -31.81 -5.22 31.13
C SER A 419 -32.27 -3.77 31.31
N VAL A 420 -33.02 -3.23 30.33
CA VAL A 420 -33.68 -1.91 30.41
C VAL A 420 -34.89 -1.93 31.35
N ARG A 421 -35.59 -3.06 31.50
CA ARG A 421 -36.80 -3.18 32.33
C ARG A 421 -36.56 -3.61 33.78
N SER A 422 -35.33 -3.99 34.14
CA SER A 422 -34.95 -4.31 35.53
C SER A 422 -34.41 -3.10 36.30
N THR A 423 -34.28 -1.94 35.65
CA THR A 423 -34.17 -0.66 36.33
C THR A 423 -35.58 -0.13 36.59
N ASP A 424 -35.92 0.00 37.87
CA ASP A 424 -37.19 0.53 38.38
C ASP A 424 -37.63 1.81 37.63
N PRO A 425 -38.94 2.06 37.38
CA PRO A 425 -39.40 3.28 36.71
C PRO A 425 -39.19 4.59 37.50
N ASN A 426 -38.45 4.54 38.61
CA ASN A 426 -38.00 5.69 39.38
C ASN A 426 -36.92 5.21 40.38
N PRO A 427 -35.67 5.62 40.18
CA PRO A 427 -35.14 6.59 41.13
C PRO A 427 -34.92 7.92 40.41
N SER A 428 -35.48 8.96 41.03
CA SER A 428 -35.42 10.38 40.73
C SER A 428 -34.31 10.85 39.78
N CYS A 429 -34.66 11.81 38.93
CA CYS A 429 -33.81 12.76 38.18
C CYS A 429 -32.65 13.46 38.96
N ALA A 430 -32.30 13.02 40.18
CA ALA A 430 -31.29 13.62 41.04
C ALA A 430 -29.87 13.02 40.89
N GLU A 431 -29.66 12.04 40.00
CA GLU A 431 -28.33 11.45 39.77
C GLU A 431 -27.72 11.77 38.39
N ARG A 432 -28.49 12.41 37.49
CA ARG A 432 -27.97 12.88 36.20
C ARG A 432 -27.28 14.23 36.42
N ASN A 433 -25.96 14.28 36.16
CA ASN A 433 -25.05 15.43 36.28
C ASN A 433 -24.44 15.66 37.68
N ARG A 434 -23.57 14.74 38.14
CA ARG A 434 -22.71 14.96 39.31
C ARG A 434 -21.30 15.35 38.88
N LEU A 435 -20.80 16.48 39.37
CA LEU A 435 -19.38 16.84 39.30
C LEU A 435 -18.79 16.65 40.71
N GLU A 436 -18.00 15.59 40.86
CA GLU A 436 -17.32 15.26 42.10
C GLU A 436 -15.96 15.96 42.16
N ILE A 437 -15.76 16.82 43.17
CA ILE A 437 -14.53 17.59 43.34
C ILE A 437 -13.86 17.15 44.66
N GLU A 438 -12.80 16.36 44.57
CA GLU A 438 -11.94 16.06 45.73
C GLU A 438 -11.08 17.27 46.07
N LEU A 439 -11.18 17.73 47.33
CA LEU A 439 -10.31 18.77 47.86
C LEU A 439 -9.10 18.10 48.51
N ASP A 440 -7.89 18.50 48.11
CA ASP A 440 -6.68 18.05 48.78
C ASP A 440 -6.68 18.61 50.21
N GLY A 441 -6.34 17.79 51.20
CA GLY A 441 -6.61 17.99 52.64
C GLY A 441 -5.87 19.15 53.32
N SER A 442 -5.43 20.15 52.57
CA SER A 442 -4.71 21.34 53.03
C SER A 442 -5.62 22.52 53.40
N CYS A 443 -6.93 22.45 53.13
CA CYS A 443 -7.86 23.55 53.41
C CYS A 443 -8.60 23.33 54.75
N THR A 444 -8.24 24.13 55.77
CA THR A 444 -8.81 24.03 57.13
C THR A 444 -9.72 25.21 57.52
N ASP A 445 -9.99 26.17 56.61
CA ASP A 445 -10.87 27.32 56.87
C ASP A 445 -12.20 27.25 56.07
N PRO A 446 -13.33 26.93 56.72
CA PRO A 446 -14.64 26.80 56.09
C PRO A 446 -15.17 28.10 55.46
N GLY A 447 -14.78 29.28 55.99
CA GLY A 447 -15.29 30.56 55.52
C GLY A 447 -14.73 30.99 54.16
N THR A 448 -13.54 30.51 53.83
CA THR A 448 -12.87 30.77 52.54
C THR A 448 -13.33 29.76 51.48
N LEU A 449 -13.54 28.50 51.87
CA LEU A 449 -14.10 27.46 50.98
C LEU A 449 -15.53 27.79 50.53
N GLY A 450 -16.37 28.29 51.46
CA GLY A 450 -17.74 28.70 51.12
C GLY A 450 -17.80 29.83 50.09
N ARG A 451 -16.85 30.78 50.14
CA ARG A 451 -16.77 31.87 49.16
C ARG A 451 -16.34 31.38 47.77
N ALA A 452 -15.32 30.53 47.70
CA ALA A 452 -14.85 29.96 46.44
C ALA A 452 -15.93 29.13 45.72
N LEU A 453 -16.74 28.37 46.47
CA LEU A 453 -17.84 27.58 45.90
C LEU A 453 -19.01 28.44 45.40
N VAL A 454 -19.26 29.59 46.04
CA VAL A 454 -20.27 30.57 45.57
C VAL A 454 -19.81 31.25 44.28
N GLU A 455 -18.57 31.73 44.23
CA GLU A 455 -17.98 32.33 43.02
C GLU A 455 -17.94 31.32 41.85
N PHE A 456 -17.65 30.05 42.14
CA PHE A 456 -17.71 28.95 41.18
C PHE A 456 -19.13 28.73 40.61
N GLY A 457 -20.14 28.78 41.47
CA GLY A 457 -21.54 28.68 41.06
C GLY A 457 -22.01 29.84 40.16
N GLU A 458 -21.51 31.05 40.41
CA GLU A 458 -21.81 32.23 39.57
C GLU A 458 -21.17 32.12 38.18
N LEU A 459 -19.96 31.57 38.09
CA LEU A 459 -19.24 31.38 36.82
C LEU A 459 -19.94 30.35 35.91
N ILE A 460 -20.38 29.22 36.47
CA ILE A 460 -21.17 28.22 35.75
C ILE A 460 -22.53 28.78 35.32
N SER A 461 -23.18 29.56 36.19
CA SER A 461 -24.43 30.24 35.87
C SER A 461 -24.28 31.30 34.76
N GLY A 462 -23.09 31.91 34.66
CA GLY A 462 -22.70 32.84 33.59
C GLY A 462 -22.54 32.14 32.23
N LEU A 463 -21.89 30.97 32.21
CA LEU A 463 -21.74 30.15 31.00
C LEU A 463 -23.10 29.72 30.41
N GLY A 464 -24.06 29.35 31.25
CA GLY A 464 -25.42 28.99 30.81
C GLY A 464 -26.18 30.16 30.15
N ARG A 465 -25.90 31.41 30.53
CA ARG A 465 -26.47 32.61 29.88
C ARG A 465 -26.01 32.76 28.44
N HIS A 466 -24.73 32.56 28.18
CA HIS A 466 -24.12 32.77 26.86
C HIS A 466 -24.46 31.69 25.84
N LEU A 467 -24.82 30.49 26.31
CA LEU A 467 -25.33 29.40 25.47
C LEU A 467 -26.83 29.54 25.14
N GLY A 468 -27.47 30.66 25.52
CA GLY A 468 -28.86 30.97 25.18
C GLY A 468 -29.92 30.25 26.02
N GLN A 469 -29.58 29.78 27.22
CA GLN A 469 -30.51 29.00 28.04
C GLN A 469 -31.53 29.88 28.81
N PRO A 470 -32.82 29.44 28.91
CA PRO A 470 -33.82 30.04 29.80
C PRO A 470 -33.34 30.09 31.25
N ALA A 471 -33.78 31.09 32.03
CA ALA A 471 -33.32 31.30 33.42
C ALA A 471 -33.58 30.10 34.37
N ASP A 472 -34.57 29.29 34.04
CA ASP A 472 -34.96 28.08 34.79
C ASP A 472 -34.18 26.82 34.38
N HIS A 473 -33.31 26.91 33.37
CA HIS A 473 -32.51 25.78 32.86
C HIS A 473 -30.99 26.00 33.04
N ARG A 474 -30.60 27.11 33.67
CA ARG A 474 -29.20 27.40 33.98
C ARG A 474 -28.71 26.45 35.08
N PRO A 475 -27.43 26.03 35.05
CA PRO A 475 -26.91 25.13 36.07
C PRO A 475 -26.91 25.83 37.43
N ARG A 476 -27.42 25.16 38.47
CA ARG A 476 -27.43 25.65 39.84
C ARG A 476 -26.74 24.64 40.75
N ILE A 477 -26.03 25.13 41.77
CA ILE A 477 -25.49 24.28 42.84
C ILE A 477 -26.67 23.87 43.72
N GLU A 478 -27.07 22.61 43.64
CA GLU A 478 -28.24 22.09 44.36
C GLU A 478 -27.88 21.66 45.79
N ARG A 479 -26.65 21.19 46.00
CA ARG A 479 -26.17 20.69 47.29
C ARG A 479 -24.65 20.70 47.35
N ILE A 480 -24.12 21.03 48.52
CA ILE A 480 -22.69 20.96 48.86
C ILE A 480 -22.57 20.00 50.04
N GLU A 481 -21.96 18.85 49.84
CA GLU A 481 -21.63 17.91 50.90
C GLU A 481 -20.16 18.06 51.27
N THR A 482 -19.83 18.09 52.56
CA THR A 482 -18.45 18.25 53.04
C THR A 482 -18.00 17.01 53.80
N GLN A 483 -17.02 16.34 53.20
CA GLN A 483 -16.07 15.32 53.72
C GLN A 483 -16.30 13.86 53.28
N PRO A 484 -15.25 13.19 52.75
CA PRO A 484 -13.87 13.66 52.54
C PRO A 484 -13.66 14.47 51.25
N SER A 485 -14.63 14.47 50.33
CA SER A 485 -14.68 15.26 49.09
C SER A 485 -15.77 16.33 49.17
N VAL A 486 -15.72 17.35 48.29
CA VAL A 486 -16.84 18.29 48.09
C VAL A 486 -17.59 17.90 46.83
N LEU A 487 -18.79 17.36 47.01
CA LEU A 487 -19.67 17.02 45.90
C LEU A 487 -20.49 18.26 45.50
N LEU A 488 -20.36 18.69 44.25
CA LEU A 488 -21.19 19.74 43.67
C LEU A 488 -22.23 19.11 42.75
N HIS A 489 -23.49 19.23 43.16
CA HIS A 489 -24.63 18.83 42.32
C HIS A 489 -25.01 19.98 41.39
N LEU A 490 -24.87 19.77 40.08
CA LEU A 490 -25.26 20.75 39.06
C LEU A 490 -26.51 20.26 38.34
N GLY A 491 -27.67 20.83 38.68
CA GLY A 491 -28.91 20.52 37.97
C GLY A 491 -28.91 21.12 36.57
N THR A 492 -28.96 20.30 35.51
CA THR A 492 -29.21 20.77 34.14
C THR A 492 -30.32 19.95 33.48
N HIS A 493 -31.17 20.62 32.70
CA HIS A 493 -32.22 19.97 31.90
C HIS A 493 -31.71 19.71 30.47
N ASP A 494 -32.05 18.53 29.92
CA ASP A 494 -31.97 18.14 28.49
C ASP A 494 -30.58 18.00 27.83
N GLY A 495 -29.74 17.06 28.27
CA GLY A 495 -28.61 16.50 27.46
C GLY A 495 -27.51 17.49 27.03
N GLN A 496 -27.62 18.76 27.41
CA GLN A 496 -26.64 19.82 27.19
C GLN A 496 -25.64 19.92 28.37
N GLY A 497 -25.89 19.19 29.47
CA GLY A 497 -24.99 19.07 30.62
C GLY A 497 -23.62 18.49 30.24
N ASP A 498 -23.60 17.47 29.37
CA ASP A 498 -22.36 16.85 28.85
C ASP A 498 -21.54 17.82 27.99
N ARG A 499 -22.18 18.78 27.32
CA ARG A 499 -21.47 19.82 26.56
C ARG A 499 -20.80 20.83 27.48
N ILE A 500 -21.47 21.23 28.56
CA ILE A 500 -20.92 22.15 29.56
C ILE A 500 -19.79 21.45 30.34
N LEU A 501 -20.00 20.20 30.76
CA LEU A 501 -18.99 19.38 31.43
C LEU A 501 -17.81 19.04 30.50
N GLY A 502 -18.06 18.79 29.22
CA GLY A 502 -17.02 18.56 28.21
C GLY A 502 -16.21 19.81 27.87
N LEU A 503 -16.87 20.97 27.70
CA LEU A 503 -16.20 22.27 27.56
C LEU A 503 -15.39 22.60 28.81
N PHE A 504 -15.90 22.28 30.00
CA PHE A 504 -15.21 22.49 31.27
C PHE A 504 -14.03 21.53 31.47
N GLY A 505 -14.16 20.27 31.07
CA GLY A 505 -13.06 19.30 31.06
C GLY A 505 -11.92 19.71 30.13
N LEU A 506 -12.25 20.27 28.97
CA LEU A 506 -11.27 20.89 28.05
C LEU A 506 -10.63 22.15 28.67
N LEU A 507 -11.43 23.01 29.30
CA LEU A 507 -10.96 24.21 30.02
C LEU A 507 -9.94 23.85 31.11
N VAL A 508 -10.24 22.80 31.89
CA VAL A 508 -9.39 22.31 32.98
C VAL A 508 -8.13 21.63 32.44
N GLN A 509 -8.23 20.85 31.35
CA GLN A 509 -7.05 20.26 30.70
C GLN A 509 -6.11 21.32 30.12
N ASP A 510 -6.65 22.35 29.46
CA ASP A 510 -5.86 23.44 28.88
C ASP A 510 -5.22 24.31 29.97
N VAL A 511 -5.92 24.58 31.07
CA VAL A 511 -5.34 25.28 32.24
C VAL A 511 -4.26 24.43 32.91
N ARG A 512 -4.45 23.11 33.03
CA ARG A 512 -3.47 22.19 33.62
C ARG A 512 -2.21 22.04 32.75
N SER A 513 -2.38 22.04 31.42
CA SER A 513 -1.29 22.11 30.44
C SER A 513 -0.54 23.44 30.53
N ALA A 514 -1.26 24.57 30.63
CA ALA A 514 -0.68 25.90 30.81
C ALA A 514 0.01 26.13 32.17
N MET A 515 -0.26 25.29 33.18
CA MET A 515 0.39 25.33 34.50
C MET A 515 1.65 24.45 34.58
N ALA A 516 1.84 23.50 33.67
CA ALA A 516 3.06 22.68 33.61
C ALA A 516 4.25 23.45 33.02
N ASP A 517 3.98 24.43 32.15
CA ASP A 517 4.97 25.37 31.62
C ASP A 517 4.82 26.74 32.31
N ALA A 518 5.91 27.29 32.85
CA ALA A 518 5.91 28.43 33.77
C ALA A 518 5.50 29.81 33.18
N SER A 519 4.67 29.86 32.14
CA SER A 519 3.97 31.08 31.71
C SER A 519 2.75 30.70 30.87
N PRO A 520 1.52 31.11 31.25
CA PRO A 520 0.35 30.80 30.46
C PRO A 520 0.43 31.49 29.10
N ASP A 521 0.30 30.71 28.04
CA ASP A 521 0.34 31.22 26.67
C ASP A 521 -0.83 32.19 26.46
N ARG A 522 -0.52 33.49 26.28
CA ARG A 522 -1.51 34.57 26.09
C ARG A 522 -2.50 34.25 24.97
N VAL A 523 -2.11 33.41 24.01
CA VAL A 523 -2.96 32.98 22.89
C VAL A 523 -4.08 32.04 23.33
N ALA A 524 -3.84 31.13 24.29
CA ALA A 524 -4.86 30.22 24.82
C ALA A 524 -5.92 30.99 25.64
N ILE A 525 -5.48 31.93 26.48
CA ILE A 525 -6.36 32.80 27.27
C ILE A 525 -7.16 33.76 26.37
N THR A 526 -6.56 34.29 25.31
CA THR A 526 -7.27 35.15 24.34
C THR A 526 -8.30 34.37 23.53
N ARG A 527 -8.02 33.10 23.20
CA ARG A 527 -9.01 32.19 22.59
C ARG A 527 -10.18 31.91 23.54
N LEU A 528 -9.91 31.63 24.82
CA LEU A 528 -10.92 31.44 25.85
C LEU A 528 -11.84 32.67 26.01
N LEU A 529 -11.26 33.87 26.05
CA LEU A 529 -12.01 35.13 26.11
C LEU A 529 -12.84 35.39 24.84
N SER A 530 -12.35 34.96 23.68
CA SER A 530 -13.12 35.05 22.42
C SER A 530 -14.28 34.07 22.34
N MET A 531 -14.16 32.89 22.98
CA MET A 531 -15.25 31.91 23.09
C MET A 531 -16.31 32.32 24.12
N LEU A 532 -15.89 33.03 25.18
CA LEU A 532 -16.76 33.52 26.24
C LEU A 532 -17.43 34.87 25.93
N GLY A 533 -17.15 35.47 24.77
CA GLY A 533 -17.88 36.61 24.21
C GLY A 533 -18.25 37.69 25.23
N GLY A 534 -17.25 38.34 25.84
CA GLY A 534 -17.46 39.50 26.72
C GLY A 534 -18.44 39.24 27.87
N ALA A 535 -17.97 38.61 28.94
CA ALA A 535 -18.72 38.52 30.18
C ALA A 535 -18.73 39.91 30.86
N ASP A 536 -19.91 40.53 31.00
CA ASP A 536 -20.08 41.71 31.85
C ASP A 536 -19.68 41.35 33.30
N GLY A 537 -18.56 41.91 33.76
CA GLY A 537 -18.07 41.78 35.14
C GLY A 537 -16.64 41.28 35.31
N ILE A 538 -15.92 40.89 34.25
CA ILE A 538 -14.50 40.53 34.33
C ILE A 538 -13.72 41.56 33.50
N GLU A 539 -13.13 42.55 34.18
CA GLU A 539 -12.59 43.74 33.51
C GLU A 539 -11.14 43.54 33.02
N SER A 540 -10.46 42.46 33.43
CA SER A 540 -9.09 42.18 32.99
C SER A 540 -8.71 40.71 32.89
N VAL A 541 -7.72 40.43 32.03
CA VAL A 541 -7.07 39.12 31.87
C VAL A 541 -6.42 38.66 33.18
N GLU A 542 -5.92 39.59 34.00
CA GLU A 542 -5.27 39.30 35.28
C GLU A 542 -6.28 38.78 36.31
N GLU A 543 -7.50 39.32 36.38
CA GLU A 543 -8.55 38.83 37.29
C GLU A 543 -9.04 37.43 36.92
N LEU A 544 -9.27 37.14 35.63
CA LEU A 544 -9.66 35.80 35.18
C LEU A 544 -8.55 34.79 35.46
N THR A 545 -7.29 35.21 35.25
CA THR A 545 -6.14 34.36 35.51
C THR A 545 -5.99 34.09 37.00
N ASP A 546 -6.10 35.10 37.87
CA ASP A 546 -6.02 34.93 39.33
C ASP A 546 -7.18 34.10 39.91
N LEU A 547 -8.39 34.21 39.33
CA LEU A 547 -9.54 33.40 39.70
C LEU A 547 -9.33 31.93 39.31
N LEU A 548 -8.87 31.67 38.07
CA LEU A 548 -8.56 30.33 37.60
C LEU A 548 -7.34 29.72 38.33
N LEU A 549 -6.34 30.53 38.67
CA LEU A 549 -5.18 30.13 39.46
C LEU A 549 -5.57 29.82 40.91
N SER A 550 -6.51 30.56 41.49
CA SER A 550 -7.04 30.30 42.84
C SER A 550 -7.86 29.02 42.87
N CYS A 551 -8.73 28.80 41.88
CA CYS A 551 -9.46 27.54 41.72
C CYS A 551 -8.51 26.36 41.50
N ALA A 552 -7.49 26.51 40.64
CA ALA A 552 -6.54 25.43 40.34
C ALA A 552 -5.56 25.13 41.49
N ARG A 553 -5.17 26.11 42.31
CA ARG A 553 -4.34 25.89 43.51
C ARG A 553 -5.08 25.13 44.61
N TYR A 554 -6.41 25.20 44.63
CA TYR A 554 -7.25 24.55 45.64
C TYR A 554 -7.81 23.19 45.20
N LEU A 555 -7.83 22.89 43.89
CA LEU A 555 -8.45 21.70 43.32
C LEU A 555 -7.40 20.75 42.72
N ALA A 556 -7.04 19.69 43.45
CA ALA A 556 -6.32 18.55 42.88
C ALA A 556 -7.34 17.60 42.23
N LEU A 557 -7.82 17.95 41.03
CA LEU A 557 -8.79 17.13 40.29
C LEU A 557 -8.14 15.80 39.84
N ARG A 558 -8.56 14.68 40.45
CA ARG A 558 -8.47 13.35 39.84
C ARG A 558 -9.76 13.08 39.08
N SER A 559 -9.70 13.05 37.75
CA SER A 559 -10.73 12.41 36.96
C SER A 559 -10.56 10.90 37.11
N SER A 560 -11.28 10.27 38.04
CA SER A 560 -11.56 8.84 37.88
C SER A 560 -12.59 8.72 36.77
N ALA A 561 -12.11 8.46 35.56
CA ALA A 561 -12.95 7.95 34.50
C ALA A 561 -13.49 6.58 34.95
N CYS A 562 -14.65 6.60 35.59
CA CYS A 562 -15.52 5.43 35.66
C CYS A 562 -16.62 5.61 34.62
N VAL A 563 -16.28 5.10 33.43
CA VAL A 563 -17.13 4.37 32.47
C VAL A 563 -18.21 5.15 31.73
#